data_AF-A0A3M5UTV5-F1
#
_entry.id   AF-A0A3M5UTV5-F1
#
_cell.length_a   1.000
_cell.length_b   1.000
_cell.length_c   1.000
_cell.angle_alpha   90.00
_cell.angle_beta   90.00
_cell.angle_gamma   90.00
#
_symmetry.space_group_name_H-M   'P 1'
#
loop_
_entity.id
_entity.type
_entity.pdbx_description
1 polymer ?
#
loop_
_entity_poly.entity_id
_entity_poly.type
_entity_poly.pdbx_seq_one_letter_code
_entity_poly.pdbx_strand_id
1 'polypeptide(L)'
;MPFELRLVEVLNIASMSGLMIAIAAFFWANRLLPVSFTARSDWEVQAFFIAWALSLLHALLRRGRQGWVEQLSFGALLFAAIPLLNAITTSHHLGVSVPSGDWAMAGFDLTCLASGAFLAWAAWKMHHRSAPLPKAERARGLTLKQQAN
;
A
#
# COMPACT_ATOMS: atom_id res chain seq x y z
N MET A 1 -19.64 1.27 14.92
CA MET A 1 -19.92 2.00 13.66
C MET A 1 -21.07 1.30 12.96
N PRO A 2 -22.03 2.03 12.36
CA PRO A 2 -23.07 1.44 11.52
C PRO A 2 -22.45 0.66 10.34
N PHE A 3 -23.16 -0.37 9.87
CA PHE A 3 -22.67 -1.31 8.85
C PHE A 3 -22.24 -0.62 7.55
N GLU A 4 -23.01 0.36 7.09
CA GLU A 4 -22.73 1.14 5.87
C GLU A 4 -21.39 1.88 5.94
N LEU A 5 -21.10 2.55 7.07
CA LEU A 5 -19.83 3.25 7.25
C LEU A 5 -18.65 2.27 7.28
N ARG A 6 -18.84 1.07 7.85
CA ARG A 6 -17.81 0.03 7.82
C ARG A 6 -17.58 -0.47 6.39
N LEU A 7 -18.64 -0.70 5.62
CA LEU A 7 -18.51 -1.17 4.24
C LEU A 7 -17.75 -0.16 3.38
N VAL A 8 -18.10 1.13 3.49
CA VAL A 8 -17.41 2.21 2.78
C VAL A 8 -15.95 2.30 3.20
N GLU A 9 -15.66 2.19 4.51
CA GLU A 9 -14.29 2.20 5.02
C GLU A 9 -13.44 1.05 4.44
N VAL A 10 -13.97 -0.18 4.49
CA VAL A 10 -13.29 -1.37 3.96
C VAL A 10 -13.05 -1.23 2.46
N LEU A 11 -14.07 -0.84 1.70
CA LEU A 11 -13.97 -0.70 0.26
C LEU A 11 -12.97 0.40 -0.12
N ASN A 12 -12.92 1.49 0.66
CA ASN A 12 -11.98 2.57 0.41
C ASN A 12 -10.52 2.16 0.71
N ILE A 13 -10.28 1.42 1.81
CA ILE A 13 -8.96 0.84 2.10
C ILE A 13 -8.53 -0.08 0.96
N ALA A 14 -9.37 -1.06 0.61
CA ALA A 14 -9.07 -2.01 -0.44
C ALA A 14 -8.89 -1.35 -1.82
N SER A 15 -9.61 -0.27 -2.09
CA SER A 15 -9.49 0.46 -3.37
C SER A 15 -8.25 1.34 -3.42
N MET A 16 -7.94 2.10 -2.37
CA MET A 16 -6.78 3.01 -2.40
C MET A 16 -5.47 2.28 -2.16
N SER A 17 -5.31 1.60 -1.01
CA SER A 17 -4.06 0.92 -0.69
C SER A 17 -3.97 -0.45 -1.36
N GLY A 18 -5.08 -1.16 -1.49
CA GLY A 18 -5.10 -2.46 -2.16
C GLY A 18 -4.74 -2.41 -3.63
N LEU A 19 -5.17 -1.36 -4.34
CA LEU A 19 -4.79 -1.19 -5.74
C LEU A 19 -3.29 -0.94 -5.90
N MET A 20 -2.68 -0.17 -4.99
CA MET A 20 -1.23 0.04 -4.97
C MET A 20 -0.47 -1.28 -4.75
N ILE A 21 -0.93 -2.11 -3.83
CA ILE A 21 -0.38 -3.45 -3.60
C ILE A 21 -0.53 -4.32 -4.85
N ALA A 22 -1.70 -4.29 -5.50
CA ALA A 22 -1.97 -5.07 -6.70
C ALA A 22 -1.06 -4.69 -7.88
N ILE A 23 -0.83 -3.39 -8.09
CA ILE A 23 0.13 -2.89 -9.09
C ILE A 23 1.54 -3.39 -8.77
N ALA A 24 1.97 -3.31 -7.51
CA ALA A 24 3.28 -3.81 -7.12
C ALA A 24 3.40 -5.33 -7.34
N ALA A 25 2.35 -6.10 -6.99
CA ALA A 25 2.29 -7.54 -7.22
C ALA A 25 2.37 -7.90 -8.70
N PHE A 26 1.73 -7.12 -9.58
CA PHE A 26 1.86 -7.26 -11.03
C PHE A 26 3.32 -7.10 -11.48
N PHE A 27 4.03 -6.06 -11.00
CA PHE A 27 5.44 -5.88 -11.33
C PHE A 27 6.36 -6.99 -10.79
N TRP A 28 6.03 -7.54 -9.62
CA TRP A 28 6.70 -8.71 -9.07
C TRP A 28 6.47 -9.95 -9.94
N ALA A 29 5.23 -10.22 -10.32
CA ALA A 29 4.88 -11.33 -11.21
C ALA A 29 5.62 -11.21 -12.55
N ASN A 30 5.64 -10.02 -13.14
CA ASN A 30 6.34 -9.75 -14.38
C ASN A 30 7.86 -9.99 -14.30
N ARG A 31 8.48 -9.87 -13.12
CA ARG A 31 9.92 -10.13 -12.93
C ARG A 31 10.24 -11.57 -12.52
N LEU A 32 9.33 -12.23 -11.82
CA LEU A 32 9.53 -13.61 -11.34
C LEU A 32 9.09 -14.68 -12.34
N LEU A 33 8.12 -14.37 -13.22
CA LEU A 33 7.62 -15.31 -14.21
C LEU A 33 8.65 -15.49 -15.35
N PRO A 34 9.07 -16.73 -15.64
CA PRO A 34 9.96 -17.01 -16.77
C PRO A 34 9.36 -16.56 -18.10
N VAL A 35 10.20 -16.16 -19.05
CA VAL A 35 9.74 -15.73 -20.38
C VAL A 35 9.07 -16.88 -21.15
N SER A 36 9.49 -18.13 -20.90
CA SER A 36 8.91 -19.34 -21.49
C SER A 36 7.59 -19.78 -20.85
N PHE A 37 7.08 -19.05 -19.85
CA PHE A 37 5.89 -19.45 -19.12
C PHE A 37 4.63 -19.29 -20.00
N THR A 38 3.92 -20.40 -20.19
CA THR A 38 2.70 -20.42 -20.99
C THR A 38 1.64 -19.57 -20.31
N ALA A 39 0.90 -18.77 -21.08
CA ALA A 39 -0.12 -17.85 -20.56
C ALA A 39 0.40 -16.89 -19.48
N ARG A 40 1.66 -16.45 -19.58
CA ARG A 40 2.27 -15.50 -18.65
C ARG A 40 1.42 -14.25 -18.41
N SER A 41 0.88 -13.66 -19.48
CA SER A 41 0.01 -12.48 -19.38
C SER A 41 -1.19 -12.72 -18.48
N ASP A 42 -1.80 -13.90 -18.55
CA ASP A 42 -2.96 -14.25 -17.72
C ASP A 42 -2.54 -14.37 -16.25
N TRP A 43 -1.37 -14.95 -15.98
CA TRP A 43 -0.82 -15.07 -14.64
C TRP A 43 -0.46 -13.72 -14.01
N GLU A 44 0.04 -12.77 -14.79
CA GLU A 44 0.33 -11.41 -14.32
C GLU A 44 -0.97 -10.71 -13.88
N VAL A 45 -2.03 -10.82 -14.67
CA VAL A 45 -3.36 -10.28 -14.35
C VAL A 45 -3.98 -11.01 -13.15
N GLN A 46 -3.84 -12.33 -13.08
CA GLN A 46 -4.32 -13.11 -11.93
C GLN A 46 -3.58 -12.69 -10.64
N ALA A 47 -2.27 -12.48 -10.68
CA ALA A 47 -1.50 -12.01 -9.52
C ALA A 47 -2.01 -10.66 -9.01
N PHE A 48 -2.34 -9.74 -9.93
CA PHE A 48 -2.98 -8.47 -9.59
C PHE A 48 -4.32 -8.68 -8.86
N PHE A 49 -5.23 -9.47 -9.43
CA PHE A 49 -6.55 -9.71 -8.83
C PHE A 49 -6.47 -10.47 -7.51
N ILE A 50 -5.55 -11.43 -7.39
CA ILE A 50 -5.31 -12.16 -6.14
C ILE A 50 -4.81 -11.20 -5.06
N ALA A 51 -3.82 -10.38 -5.37
CA ALA A 51 -3.29 -9.40 -4.41
C ALA A 51 -4.37 -8.38 -3.98
N TRP A 52 -5.19 -7.93 -4.92
CA TRP A 52 -6.31 -7.03 -4.63
C TRP A 52 -7.39 -7.71 -3.77
N ALA A 53 -7.77 -8.97 -4.08
CA ALA A 53 -8.73 -9.73 -3.30
C ALA A 53 -8.22 -10.02 -1.87
N LEU A 54 -6.93 -10.33 -1.72
CA LEU A 54 -6.28 -10.48 -0.42
C LEU A 54 -6.27 -9.18 0.37
N SER A 55 -6.05 -8.04 -0.29
CA SER A 55 -6.20 -6.71 0.31
C SER A 55 -7.64 -6.47 0.79
N LEU A 56 -8.65 -6.82 -0.02
CA LEU A 56 -10.04 -6.67 0.39
C LEU A 56 -10.36 -7.55 1.60
N LEU A 57 -9.92 -8.81 1.60
CA LEU A 57 -10.07 -9.72 2.73
C LEU A 57 -9.38 -9.18 3.98
N HIS A 58 -8.16 -8.66 3.84
CA HIS A 58 -7.42 -8.03 4.92
C HIS A 58 -8.16 -6.80 5.47
N ALA A 59 -8.70 -5.94 4.62
CA ALA A 59 -9.48 -4.78 5.03
C ALA A 59 -10.79 -5.18 5.75
N LEU A 60 -11.41 -6.31 5.40
CA LEU A 60 -12.58 -6.83 6.12
C LEU A 60 -12.23 -7.26 7.56
N LEU A 61 -11.05 -7.87 7.73
CA LEU A 61 -10.54 -8.41 9.00
C LEU A 61 -9.96 -7.31 9.91
N ARG A 62 -9.28 -6.32 9.34
CA ARG A 62 -8.63 -5.22 10.09
C ARG A 62 -9.53 -3.99 10.15
N ARG A 63 -9.71 -3.44 11.35
CA ARG A 63 -10.59 -2.29 11.57
C ARG A 63 -9.82 -0.98 11.54
N GLY A 64 -10.42 0.02 10.89
CA GLY A 64 -9.99 1.40 11.05
C GLY A 64 -8.59 1.68 10.53
N ARG A 65 -7.88 2.50 11.31
CA ARG A 65 -6.53 3.01 11.01
C ARG A 65 -5.48 1.91 10.85
N GLN A 66 -5.63 0.78 11.53
CA GLN A 66 -4.66 -0.33 11.46
C GLN A 66 -4.63 -0.97 10.08
N GLY A 67 -5.80 -1.17 9.44
CA GLY A 67 -5.88 -1.72 8.09
C GLY A 67 -5.16 -0.84 7.07
N TRP A 68 -5.36 0.47 7.17
CA TRP A 68 -4.64 1.44 6.34
C TRP A 68 -3.12 1.41 6.56
N VAL A 69 -2.65 1.42 7.81
CA VAL A 69 -1.19 1.40 8.10
C VAL A 69 -0.57 0.11 7.59
N GLU A 70 -1.17 -1.05 7.87
CA GLU A 70 -0.67 -2.36 7.43
C GLU A 70 -0.59 -2.45 5.89
N GLN A 71 -1.64 -2.05 5.16
CA GLN A 71 -1.62 -2.10 3.70
C GLN A 71 -0.64 -1.11 3.07
N LEU A 72 -0.59 0.13 3.57
CA LEU A 72 0.36 1.11 3.05
C LEU A 72 1.81 0.72 3.34
N SER A 73 2.10 0.22 4.55
CA SER A 73 3.43 -0.30 4.89
C SER A 73 3.81 -1.50 4.04
N PHE A 74 2.87 -2.43 3.80
CA PHE A 74 3.12 -3.58 2.94
C PHE A 74 3.37 -3.16 1.48
N GLY A 75 2.54 -2.25 0.94
CA GLY A 75 2.75 -1.69 -0.40
C GLY A 75 4.09 -0.95 -0.52
N ALA A 76 4.47 -0.19 0.51
CA ALA A 76 5.77 0.49 0.55
C ALA A 76 6.94 -0.49 0.45
N LEU A 77 6.89 -1.59 1.20
CA LEU A 77 7.89 -2.66 1.15
C LEU A 77 7.93 -3.32 -0.23
N LEU A 78 6.78 -3.64 -0.81
CA LEU A 78 6.72 -4.25 -2.15
C LEU A 78 7.38 -3.34 -3.20
N PHE A 79 7.04 -2.06 -3.22
CA PHE A 79 7.62 -1.09 -4.15
C PHE A 79 9.11 -0.85 -3.91
N ALA A 80 9.55 -0.73 -2.66
CA ALA A 80 10.96 -0.54 -2.33
C ALA A 80 11.81 -1.78 -2.65
N ALA A 81 11.22 -2.97 -2.62
CA ALA A 81 11.88 -4.22 -2.96
C ALA A 81 11.93 -4.51 -4.47
N ILE A 82 11.14 -3.81 -5.30
CA ILE A 82 11.17 -3.98 -6.77
C ILE A 82 12.56 -3.71 -7.36
N PRO A 83 13.25 -2.59 -7.07
CA PRO A 83 14.61 -2.35 -7.57
C PRO A 83 15.61 -3.40 -7.11
N LEU A 84 15.46 -3.90 -5.88
CA LEU A 84 16.31 -4.96 -5.33
C LEU A 84 16.08 -6.28 -6.09
N LEU A 85 14.82 -6.61 -6.34
CA LEU A 85 14.44 -7.77 -7.13
C LEU A 85 14.94 -7.63 -8.57
N ASN A 86 14.80 -6.46 -9.17
CA ASN A 86 15.33 -6.13 -10.49
C ASN A 86 16.85 -6.35 -10.55
N ALA A 87 17.58 -6.02 -9.47
CA ALA A 87 19.01 -6.22 -9.41
C ALA A 87 19.45 -7.69 -9.27
N ILE A 88 18.57 -8.55 -8.75
CA ILE A 88 18.83 -9.99 -8.59
C ILE A 88 18.37 -10.78 -9.82
N THR A 89 17.24 -10.39 -10.43
CA THR A 89 16.65 -11.10 -11.56
C THR A 89 17.20 -10.66 -12.91
N THR A 90 17.76 -9.46 -13.00
CA THR A 90 18.19 -8.86 -14.26
C THR A 90 19.66 -8.45 -14.17
N SER A 91 20.43 -8.71 -15.23
CA SER A 91 21.81 -8.22 -15.41
C SER A 91 21.92 -6.70 -15.63
N HIS A 92 20.78 -6.00 -15.68
CA HIS A 92 20.66 -4.55 -15.80
C HIS A 92 20.13 -3.96 -14.48
N HIS A 93 20.98 -3.92 -13.46
CA HIS A 93 20.70 -3.24 -12.20
C HIS A 93 21.05 -1.75 -12.30
N LEU A 94 20.51 -0.91 -11.39
CA LEU A 94 20.82 0.52 -11.26
C LEU A 94 22.32 0.85 -11.37
N GLY A 95 23.20 -0.01 -10.86
CA GLY A 95 24.66 0.16 -10.97
C GLY A 95 25.26 -0.03 -12.37
N VAL A 96 24.51 -0.61 -13.32
CA VAL A 96 24.89 -0.83 -14.71
C VAL A 96 24.04 0.02 -15.66
N SER A 97 22.75 0.24 -15.39
CA SER A 97 21.83 1.04 -16.23
C SER A 97 22.21 2.52 -16.34
N VAL A 98 22.70 3.13 -15.25
CA VAL A 98 23.15 4.54 -15.23
C VAL A 98 24.41 4.75 -16.08
N PRO A 99 25.47 3.93 -15.98
CA PRO A 99 26.63 4.04 -16.87
C PRO A 99 26.39 3.53 -18.30
N SER A 100 25.35 2.73 -18.57
CA SER A 100 25.01 2.22 -19.90
C SER A 100 23.96 3.06 -20.67
N GLY A 101 23.41 4.11 -20.06
CA GLY A 101 22.48 5.04 -20.71
C GLY A 101 21.01 4.59 -20.76
N ASP A 102 20.63 3.56 -19.99
CA ASP A 102 19.27 3.04 -19.93
C ASP A 102 18.41 3.81 -18.91
N TRP A 103 18.05 5.04 -19.30
CA TRP A 103 17.24 5.96 -18.51
C TRP A 103 15.82 5.44 -18.24
N ALA A 104 15.31 4.52 -19.06
CA ALA A 104 13.98 3.94 -18.88
C ALA A 104 13.95 3.04 -17.63
N MET A 105 14.95 2.16 -17.48
CA MET A 105 15.09 1.30 -16.30
C MET A 105 15.36 2.13 -15.03
N ALA A 106 16.25 3.12 -15.11
CA ALA A 106 16.57 4.00 -13.99
C ALA A 106 15.36 4.85 -13.54
N GLY A 107 14.58 5.38 -14.49
CA GLY A 107 13.35 6.12 -14.19
C GLY A 107 12.25 5.25 -13.58
N PHE A 108 12.14 3.99 -14.03
CA PHE A 108 11.23 3.02 -13.41
C PHE A 108 11.61 2.70 -11.97
N ASP A 109 12.88 2.37 -11.71
CA ASP A 109 13.35 2.04 -10.36
C ASP A 109 13.22 3.24 -9.41
N LEU A 110 13.55 4.46 -9.87
CA LEU A 110 13.37 5.68 -9.10
C LEU A 110 11.90 5.94 -8.78
N THR A 111 11.00 5.71 -9.75
CA THR A 111 9.55 5.82 -9.54
C THR A 111 9.07 4.81 -8.50
N CYS A 112 9.53 3.56 -8.56
CA CYS A 112 9.20 2.54 -7.56
C CYS A 112 9.69 2.96 -6.16
N LEU A 113 10.91 3.46 -6.03
CA LEU A 113 11.43 3.98 -4.76
C LEU A 113 10.63 5.19 -4.26
N ALA A 114 10.29 6.12 -5.14
CA ALA A 114 9.49 7.29 -4.80
C ALA A 114 8.08 6.91 -4.34
N SER A 115 7.42 5.97 -5.04
CA SER A 115 6.13 5.41 -4.63
C SER A 115 6.24 4.67 -3.30
N GLY A 116 7.28 3.86 -3.09
CA GLY A 116 7.55 3.18 -1.82
C GLY A 116 7.73 4.17 -0.66
N ALA A 117 8.54 5.21 -0.85
CA ALA A 117 8.75 6.27 0.13
C ALA A 117 7.47 7.05 0.43
N PHE A 118 6.67 7.36 -0.60
CA PHE A 118 5.39 8.03 -0.44
C PHE A 118 4.40 7.19 0.37
N LEU A 119 4.29 5.90 0.08
CA LEU A 119 3.44 4.97 0.83
C LEU A 119 3.92 4.80 2.28
N ALA A 120 5.23 4.70 2.51
CA ALA A 120 5.82 4.64 3.84
C ALA A 120 5.53 5.93 4.65
N TRP A 121 5.67 7.09 4.01
CA TRP A 121 5.33 8.38 4.62
C TRP A 121 3.83 8.47 4.95
N ALA A 122 2.95 8.01 4.06
CA ALA A 122 1.52 7.98 4.30
C ALA A 122 1.17 7.04 5.47
N ALA A 123 1.77 5.85 5.53
CA ALA A 123 1.63 4.91 6.64
C ALA A 123 2.07 5.55 7.97
N TRP A 124 3.24 6.18 7.99
CA TRP A 124 3.80 6.87 9.15
C TRP A 124 2.89 8.01 9.63
N LYS A 125 2.45 8.86 8.71
CA LYS A 125 1.57 10.01 9.00
C LYS A 125 0.24 9.54 9.60
N MET A 126 -0.35 8.46 9.10
CA MET A 126 -1.57 7.91 9.67
C MET A 126 -1.33 7.26 11.03
N HIS A 127 -0.22 6.54 11.21
CA HIS A 127 0.13 5.96 12.50
C HIS A 127 0.31 7.05 13.58
N HIS A 128 0.88 8.20 13.21
CA HIS A 128 1.17 9.31 14.14
C HIS A 128 0.04 10.34 14.26
N ARG A 129 -0.98 10.32 13.39
CA ARG A 129 -2.21 11.10 13.60
C ARG A 129 -3.06 10.47 14.70
N SER A 130 -2.76 10.81 15.95
CA SER A 130 -3.66 10.56 17.09
C SER A 130 -5.04 11.13 16.74
N ALA A 131 -6.07 10.29 16.74
CA ALA A 131 -7.44 10.77 16.57
C ALA A 131 -7.71 11.84 17.64
N PRO A 132 -8.15 13.06 17.28
CA PRO A 132 -8.66 13.97 18.28
C PRO A 132 -9.87 13.27 18.91
N LEU A 133 -9.79 12.99 20.21
CA LEU A 133 -10.96 12.61 21.01
C LEU A 133 -12.10 13.58 20.64
N PRO A 134 -13.33 13.10 20.36
CA PRO A 134 -14.44 13.96 20.01
C PRO A 134 -14.61 15.02 21.11
N LYS A 135 -14.33 16.29 20.77
CA LYS A 135 -14.50 17.44 21.68
C LYS A 135 -15.90 17.49 22.33
N ALA A 136 -16.89 16.83 21.73
CA ALA A 136 -18.25 16.71 22.22
C ALA A 136 -18.37 16.06 23.61
N GLU A 137 -17.50 15.09 23.96
CA GLU A 137 -17.55 14.41 25.26
C GLU A 137 -16.90 15.25 26.37
N ARG A 138 -15.83 15.99 26.03
CA ARG A 138 -15.17 16.94 26.94
C ARG A 138 -16.04 18.15 27.26
N ALA A 139 -16.77 18.68 26.27
CA ALA A 139 -17.68 19.80 26.48
C ALA A 139 -18.89 19.42 27.36
N ARG A 140 -19.42 18.19 27.22
CA ARG A 140 -20.50 17.66 28.07
C ARG A 140 -20.06 17.41 29.52
N GLY A 141 -18.84 16.91 29.73
CA GLY A 141 -18.30 16.69 31.07
C GLY A 141 -18.03 17.98 31.85
N LEU A 142 -17.63 19.06 31.15
CA LEU A 142 -17.39 20.37 31.75
C LEU A 142 -18.70 21.09 32.14
N THR A 143 -19.74 20.98 31.31
CA THR A 143 -21.06 21.55 31.62
C THR A 143 -21.74 20.85 32.79
N LEU A 144 -21.64 19.52 32.89
CA LEU A 144 -22.20 18.76 34.02
C LEU A 144 -21.50 19.07 35.35
N LYS A 145 -20.18 19.32 35.36
CA LYS A 145 -19.45 19.72 36.57
C LYS A 145 -19.75 21.14 37.03
N GLN A 146 -20.06 22.05 36.11
CA GLN A 146 -20.45 23.43 36.44
C GLN A 146 -21.89 23.53 36.97
N GLN A 147 -22.77 22.57 36.66
CA GLN A 147 -24.14 22.53 37.17
C GLN A 147 -24.28 21.81 38.52
N ALA A 148 -23.24 21.12 38.98
CA ALA A 148 -23.24 20.35 40.22
C ALA A 148 -22.53 21.05 41.39
N ASN A 149 -22.05 22.29 41.19
CA ASN A 149 -21.39 23.16 42.16
C ASN A 149 -22.17 24.48 42.30
#